data_AF-A0AAJ0DIH0-F1
#
_entry.id   AF-A0AAJ0DIH0-F1
#
_cell.length_a   1.000
_cell.length_b   1.000
_cell.length_c   1.000
_cell.angle_alpha   90.00
_cell.angle_beta   90.00
_cell.angle_gamma   90.00
#
_symmetry.space_group_name_H-M   'P 1'
#
loop_
_entity.id
_entity.type
_entity.pdbx_description
1 polymer ?
#
loop_
_entity_poly.entity_id
_entity_poly.type
_entity_poly.pdbx_seq_one_letter_code
_entity_poly.pdbx_strand_id
1 'polypeptide(L)'
;MADGLNQARSMRVAEIINDYRNIQNYIASIRANPSAEEYDEEGYVLLRRSVAQAQTLLAQPFNAQHATKGDDEQIKSQLRR
;
A
#
# COMPACT_ATOMS: atom_id res chain seq x y z
N MET A 1 24.76 -20.86 6.71
CA MET A 1 24.27 -21.18 5.34
C MET A 1 23.02 -20.35 5.10
N ALA A 2 22.95 -19.56 4.03
CA ALA A 2 21.71 -18.88 3.66
C ALA A 2 20.69 -19.93 3.21
N ASP A 3 19.48 -19.88 3.75
CA ASP A 3 18.42 -20.90 3.61
C ASP A 3 17.82 -21.06 2.20
N GLY A 4 18.49 -20.55 1.16
CA GLY A 4 18.03 -20.58 -0.24
C GLY A 4 16.80 -19.70 -0.52
N LEU A 5 16.15 -19.14 0.49
CA LEU A 5 14.91 -18.35 0.37
C LEU A 5 15.19 -16.84 0.29
N ASN A 6 16.42 -16.40 0.50
CA ASN A 6 16.78 -14.98 0.47
C ASN A 6 16.50 -14.31 -0.88
N GLN A 7 16.69 -15.02 -2.00
CA GLN A 7 16.36 -14.50 -3.31
C GLN A 7 14.85 -14.34 -3.51
N ALA A 8 14.06 -15.34 -3.08
CA ALA A 8 12.59 -15.26 -3.10
C ALA A 8 12.07 -14.13 -2.20
N ARG A 9 12.62 -13.95 -0.99
CA ARG A 9 12.32 -12.81 -0.12
C ARG A 9 12.62 -11.48 -0.80
N SER A 10 13.78 -11.37 -1.44
CA SER A 10 14.20 -10.14 -2.11
C SER A 10 13.27 -9.78 -3.28
N MET A 11 12.86 -10.78 -4.07
CA MET A 11 11.90 -10.62 -5.16
C MET A 11 10.54 -10.13 -4.63
N ARG A 12 10.01 -10.79 -3.59
CA ARG A 12 8.71 -10.42 -3.01
C ARG A 12 8.71 -9.02 -2.38
N VAL A 13 9.82 -8.63 -1.72
CA VAL A 13 9.99 -7.26 -1.23
C VAL A 13 10.00 -6.26 -2.39
N ALA A 14 10.69 -6.58 -3.50
CA ALA A 14 10.71 -5.72 -4.67
C ALA A 14 9.32 -5.54 -5.30
N GLU A 15 8.53 -6.62 -5.39
CA GLU A 15 7.14 -6.58 -5.85
C GLU A 15 6.27 -5.70 -4.96
N ILE A 16 6.32 -5.91 -3.64
CA ILE A 16 5.55 -5.10 -2.67
C ILE A 16 5.92 -3.61 -2.79
N ILE A 17 7.20 -3.30 -2.92
CA ILE A 17 7.66 -1.91 -3.10
C ILE A 17 7.16 -1.34 -4.43
N ASN A 18 7.16 -2.14 -5.50
CA ASN A 18 6.65 -1.71 -6.81
C ASN A 18 5.14 -1.40 -6.75
N ASP A 19 4.36 -2.30 -6.15
CA ASP A 19 2.91 -2.12 -5.97
C ASP A 19 2.61 -0.90 -5.11
N TYR A 20 3.37 -0.70 -4.04
CA TYR A 20 3.25 0.47 -3.18
C TYR A 20 3.48 1.78 -3.96
N ARG A 21 4.54 1.85 -4.78
CA ARG A 21 4.79 3.02 -5.64
C ARG A 21 3.68 3.22 -6.67
N ASN A 22 3.16 2.14 -7.26
CA ASN A 22 2.06 2.22 -8.20
C ASN A 22 0.81 2.81 -7.56
N ILE A 23 0.45 2.35 -6.36
CA ILE A 23 -0.68 2.89 -5.58
C ILE A 23 -0.48 4.38 -5.29
N GLN A 24 0.72 4.78 -4.86
CA GLN A 24 1.03 6.20 -4.65
C GLN A 24 0.85 7.04 -5.93
N ASN A 25 1.36 6.54 -7.06
CA ASN A 25 1.24 7.23 -8.35
C ASN A 25 -0.22 7.35 -8.79
N TYR A 26 -1.01 6.28 -8.67
CA TYR A 26 -2.43 6.31 -9.02
C TYR A 26 -3.21 7.28 -8.15
N ILE A 27 -2.98 7.29 -6.84
CA ILE A 27 -3.64 8.24 -5.93
C ILE A 27 -3.26 9.69 -6.28
N ALA A 28 -1.99 9.96 -6.58
CA ALA A 28 -1.54 11.29 -7.00
C ALA A 28 -2.15 11.74 -8.34
N SER A 29 -2.51 10.79 -9.21
CA SER A 29 -3.15 11.09 -10.50
C SER A 29 -4.65 11.39 -10.40
N ILE A 30 -5.30 11.13 -9.26
CA ILE A 30 -6.73 11.38 -9.06
C ILE A 30 -6.99 12.90 -9.08
N ARG A 31 -7.82 13.35 -10.02
CA ARG A 31 -8.27 14.75 -10.10
C ARG A 31 -9.42 15.00 -9.12
N ALA A 32 -9.07 15.12 -7.84
CA ALA A 32 -10.03 15.43 -6.79
C ALA A 32 -10.33 16.93 -6.64
N ASN A 33 -9.73 17.80 -7.46
CA ASN A 33 -9.92 19.26 -7.40
C ASN A 33 -10.84 19.73 -8.54
N PRO A 34 -12.17 19.73 -8.34
CA PRO A 34 -13.13 20.18 -9.34
C PRO A 34 -13.09 21.71 -9.53
N SER A 35 -13.92 22.19 -10.47
CA SER A 35 -14.23 23.62 -10.55
C SER A 35 -14.94 24.12 -9.28
N ALA A 36 -14.99 25.44 -9.09
CA ALA A 36 -15.68 26.03 -7.94
C ALA A 36 -17.19 25.71 -7.93
N GLU A 37 -17.80 25.59 -9.11
CA GLU A 37 -19.23 25.29 -9.28
C GLU A 37 -19.58 23.87 -8.82
N GLU A 38 -18.65 22.93 -8.97
CA GLU A 38 -18.83 21.51 -8.63
C GLU A 38 -18.22 21.15 -7.28
N TYR A 39 -17.68 22.13 -6.53
CA TYR A 39 -16.89 21.86 -5.33
C TYR A 39 -17.70 21.15 -4.24
N ASP A 40 -18.95 21.55 -4.06
CA ASP A 40 -19.86 21.05 -3.03
C ASP A 40 -20.72 19.86 -3.50
N GLU A 41 -20.54 19.40 -4.74
CA GLU A 41 -21.19 18.20 -5.24
C GLU A 41 -20.74 16.99 -4.41
N GLU A 42 -21.70 16.19 -3.96
CA GLU A 42 -21.49 15.11 -3.00
C GLU A 42 -20.38 14.14 -3.45
N GLY A 43 -20.36 13.81 -4.75
CA GLY A 43 -19.35 12.93 -5.33
C GLY A 43 -17.93 13.48 -5.21
N TYR A 44 -17.73 14.78 -5.43
CA TYR A 44 -16.42 15.41 -5.29
C TYR A 44 -16.01 15.57 -3.82
N VAL A 45 -16.96 15.86 -2.93
CA VAL A 45 -16.70 15.88 -1.48
C VAL A 45 -16.20 14.52 -1.00
N LEU A 46 -16.88 13.44 -1.39
CA LEU A 46 -16.49 12.07 -1.05
C LEU A 46 -15.14 11.70 -1.65
N LEU A 47 -14.89 12.05 -2.91
CA LEU A 47 -13.62 11.78 -3.59
C LEU A 47 -12.44 12.46 -2.88
N ARG A 48 -12.55 13.76 -2.56
CA ARG A 48 -11.50 14.50 -1.83
C ARG A 48 -11.21 13.87 -0.47
N ARG A 49 -12.26 13.54 0.28
CA ARG A 49 -12.12 12.86 1.58
C ARG A 49 -11.39 11.53 1.43
N SER A 50 -11.74 10.74 0.42
CA SER A 50 -11.17 9.41 0.18
C SER A 50 -9.69 9.50 -0.18
N VAL A 51 -9.31 10.44 -1.06
CA VAL A 51 -7.91 10.71 -1.42
C VAL A 51 -7.10 11.15 -0.20
N ALA A 52 -7.62 12.08 0.60
CA ALA A 52 -6.94 12.54 1.81
C ALA A 52 -6.72 11.42 2.84
N GLN A 53 -7.73 10.54 3.02
CA GLN A 53 -7.61 9.37 3.90
C GLN A 53 -6.57 8.38 3.38
N ALA A 54 -6.56 8.09 2.08
CA ALA A 54 -5.58 7.21 1.46
C ALA A 54 -4.15 7.76 1.60
N GLN A 55 -3.95 9.05 1.33
CA GLN A 55 -2.66 9.72 1.53
C GLN A 55 -2.21 9.67 3.00
N THR A 56 -3.13 9.89 3.93
CA THR A 56 -2.84 9.80 5.37
C THR A 56 -2.40 8.40 5.75
N LEU A 57 -3.09 7.36 5.28
CA LEU A 57 -2.74 5.96 5.52
C LEU A 57 -1.35 5.62 4.97
N LEU A 58 -1.04 6.06 3.74
CA LEU A 58 0.26 5.82 3.10
C LEU A 58 1.40 6.60 3.77
N ALA A 59 1.12 7.73 4.41
CA ALA A 59 2.11 8.49 5.16
C ALA A 59 2.43 7.90 6.55
N GLN A 60 1.67 6.89 7.01
CA GLN A 60 1.93 6.28 8.31
C GLN A 60 3.26 5.52 8.31
N PRO A 61 4.09 5.69 9.35
CA PRO A 61 5.30 4.91 9.49
C PRO A 61 4.94 3.43 9.72
N PHE A 62 5.78 2.53 9.22
CA PHE A 62 5.64 1.10 9.48
C PHE A 62 5.76 0.83 10.98
N ASN A 63 4.72 0.23 11.58
CA ASN A 63 4.74 -0.24 12.96
C ASN A 63 4.74 -1.77 13.01
N ALA A 64 5.87 -2.36 13.36
CA ALA A 64 6.09 -3.81 13.43
C ALA A 64 5.36 -4.51 14.60
N GLN A 65 4.72 -3.76 15.51
CA GLN A 65 4.14 -4.30 16.75
C GLN A 65 2.99 -5.31 16.53
N HIS A 66 2.44 -5.40 15.32
CA HIS A 66 1.37 -6.33 14.95
C HIS A 66 1.81 -7.52 14.08
N ALA A 67 3.12 -7.82 14.00
CA ALA A 67 3.55 -9.08 13.44
C ALA A 67 3.03 -10.22 14.33
N THR A 68 1.85 -10.76 13.99
CA THR A 68 1.38 -12.04 14.50
C THR A 68 2.52 -13.04 14.29
N LYS A 69 2.92 -13.74 15.35
CA LYS A 69 3.79 -14.91 15.22
C LYS A 69 3.04 -15.94 14.40
N GLY A 70 3.11 -15.81 13.07
CA GLY A 70 2.68 -16.81 12.14
C GLY A 70 3.58 -18.02 12.31
N ASP A 71 2.99 -19.21 12.28
CA ASP A 71 3.72 -20.47 12.33
C ASP A 71 4.82 -20.46 11.26
N ASP A 72 6.07 -20.77 11.61
CA ASP A 72 7.24 -20.62 10.72
C ASP A 72 7.06 -21.38 9.39
N GLU A 73 6.30 -22.47 9.42
CA GLU A 73 5.93 -23.25 8.22
C GLU A 73 4.95 -22.51 7.31
N GLN A 74 4.05 -21.69 7.85
CA GLN A 74 3.21 -20.81 7.04
C GLN A 74 4.05 -19.72 6.37
N ILE A 75 5.01 -19.12 7.09
CA ILE A 75 5.89 -18.10 6.54
C ILE A 75 6.75 -18.71 5.41
N LYS A 76 7.32 -19.90 5.60
CA LYS A 76 8.09 -20.59 4.56
C LYS A 76 7.25 -20.99 3.36
N SER A 77 6.02 -21.48 3.55
CA SER A 77 5.16 -21.88 2.43
C SER A 77 4.79 -20.68 1.54
N GLN A 78 4.58 -19.50 2.13
CA GLN A 78 4.36 -18.27 1.35
C GLN A 78 5.61 -17.77 0.61
N LEU A 79 6.81 -18.25 0.95
CA LEU A 79 8.07 -17.89 0.27
C LEU A 79 8.42 -18.88 -0.85
N ARG A 80 7.67 -19.98 -0.99
CA ARG A 80 7.88 -21.04 -2.00
C ARG A 80 6.92 -20.97 -3.18
N ARG A 81 5.90 -20.13 -3.09
CA ARG A 81 4.86 -19.93 -4.12
C ARG A 81 5.28 -18.80 -5.05
#